data_AF-A0A3D4XJH1-F1
#
_entry.id   AF-A0A3D4XJH1-F1
#
_cell.length_a   1.000
_cell.length_b   1.000
_cell.length_c   1.000
_cell.angle_alpha   90.00
_cell.angle_beta   90.00
_cell.angle_gamma   90.00
#
_symmetry.space_group_name_H-M   'P 1'
#
loop_
_entity.id
_entity.type
_entity.pdbx_description
1 polymer ?
#
loop_
_entity_poly.entity_id
_entity_poly.type
_entity_poly.pdbx_seq_one_letter_code
_entity_poly.pdbx_strand_id
1 'polypeptide(L)'
;MDKVVTNRYTALDVLRGMTIAGMILVNNPGTWGKIFPPLKHAAWHGCTPTDLVFPFFLFIVGAALSFAFAKYNDTLNKESVKKVIKRSFLIFLTGLLLNAFPFYNTSPSPELSFGENWLVYIQNLRIFGVLQRIALCYMVGALVALWLQKPKKIIVAGSVLMLLHLLILVIFGTGDPFSKEGTIAGSIDVALVGITHVYKGFGMPFDPEGLLGVLSGSATVLFGYLVGGHIRKSANKTEAVGDLYTIGLIALGVGVVLSTVIPINKPLWTPSYVFYAGGWSVLMLALFIYFIDIKGKEKIFYPFKALGLNPLFAFVMAGVFAKTLGRIIKWQTSVLQDDGTFKEITTNASSWIYQNCCVPLLGNNEWGSLLYALGYVTIFTTMAIILYKKKIVIKL
;
A
#
# COMPACT_ATOMS: atom_id res chain seq x y z
N MET A 1 -37.32 13.09 7.50
CA MET A 1 -36.14 12.22 7.30
C MET A 1 -35.49 12.65 6.01
N ASP A 2 -34.55 13.59 6.07
CA ASP A 2 -33.85 14.04 4.87
C ASP A 2 -33.05 12.88 4.30
N LYS A 3 -33.33 12.55 3.03
CA LYS A 3 -32.52 11.60 2.27
C LYS A 3 -31.09 12.12 2.30
N VAL A 4 -30.22 11.46 3.07
CA VAL A 4 -28.78 11.66 2.98
C VAL A 4 -28.39 11.36 1.54
N VAL A 5 -28.20 12.42 0.75
CA VAL A 5 -27.72 12.32 -0.62
C VAL A 5 -26.35 11.65 -0.53
N THR A 6 -26.27 10.38 -0.92
CA THR A 6 -24.99 9.70 -1.06
C THR A 6 -24.29 10.26 -2.28
N ASN A 7 -23.79 11.49 -2.17
CA ASN A 7 -22.88 12.09 -3.14
C ASN A 7 -21.56 11.31 -3.06
N ARG A 8 -21.52 10.22 -3.81
CA ARG A 8 -20.32 9.42 -4.00
C ARG A 8 -19.37 10.26 -4.86
N TYR A 9 -18.28 10.71 -4.27
CA TYR A 9 -17.23 11.41 -5.00
C TYR A 9 -16.51 10.45 -5.93
N THR A 10 -16.58 10.70 -7.24
CA THR A 10 -15.88 9.86 -8.22
C THR A 10 -14.36 10.01 -8.07
N ALA A 11 -13.89 11.17 -7.62
CA ALA A 11 -12.48 11.41 -7.32
C ALA A 11 -11.90 10.41 -6.30
N LEU A 12 -12.67 9.97 -5.30
CA LEU A 12 -12.19 8.98 -4.32
C LEU A 12 -11.92 7.62 -4.94
N ASP A 13 -12.79 7.18 -5.86
CA ASP A 13 -12.57 5.91 -6.56
C ASP A 13 -11.42 6.05 -7.56
N VAL A 14 -11.32 7.17 -8.28
CA VAL A 14 -10.20 7.43 -9.20
C VAL A 14 -8.86 7.45 -8.49
N LEU A 15 -8.72 8.23 -7.41
CA LEU A 15 -7.48 8.30 -6.65
C LEU A 15 -7.11 6.93 -6.08
N ARG A 16 -8.09 6.15 -5.59
CA ARG A 16 -7.85 4.77 -5.16
C ARG A 16 -7.31 3.91 -6.30
N GLY A 17 -7.88 3.99 -7.49
CA GLY A 17 -7.41 3.26 -8.66
C GLY A 17 -6.03 3.67 -9.12
N MET A 18 -5.71 4.98 -9.08
CA MET A 18 -4.38 5.48 -9.39
C MET A 18 -3.33 4.97 -8.39
N THR A 19 -3.66 4.93 -7.10
CA THR A 19 -2.73 4.35 -6.10
C THR A 19 -2.50 2.86 -6.33
N ILE A 20 -3.52 2.09 -6.70
CA ILE A 20 -3.33 0.67 -7.06
C ILE A 20 -2.49 0.51 -8.34
N ALA A 21 -2.75 1.32 -9.38
CA ALA A 21 -1.91 1.34 -10.56
C ALA A 21 -0.44 1.67 -10.21
N GLY A 22 -0.23 2.64 -9.32
CA GLY A 22 1.09 2.98 -8.78
C GLY A 22 1.74 1.82 -8.03
N MET A 23 1.00 1.11 -7.18
CA MET A 23 1.52 -0.07 -6.45
C MET A 23 1.94 -1.16 -7.44
N ILE A 24 1.15 -1.41 -8.47
CA ILE A 24 1.46 -2.40 -9.51
C ILE A 24 2.72 -1.97 -10.28
N LEU A 25 2.81 -0.69 -10.65
CA LEU A 25 3.94 -0.14 -11.40
C LEU A 25 5.28 -0.32 -10.65
N VAL A 26 5.31 0.07 -9.37
CA VAL A 26 6.57 0.13 -8.60
C VAL A 26 6.98 -1.22 -8.00
N ASN A 27 6.04 -2.15 -7.84
CA ASN A 27 6.33 -3.49 -7.33
C ASN A 27 6.78 -4.49 -8.42
N ASN A 28 6.61 -4.14 -9.70
CA ASN A 28 6.91 -5.05 -10.82
C ASN A 28 7.82 -4.39 -11.88
N PRO A 29 9.02 -3.88 -11.50
CA PRO A 29 9.98 -3.41 -12.49
C PRO A 29 10.49 -4.58 -13.34
N GLY A 30 10.89 -4.31 -14.58
CA GLY A 30 11.53 -5.33 -15.42
C GLY A 30 12.87 -5.81 -14.84
N THR A 31 13.61 -4.90 -14.21
CA THR A 31 14.79 -5.24 -13.40
C THR A 31 14.95 -4.25 -12.24
N TRP A 32 15.36 -4.77 -11.08
CA TRP A 32 15.60 -3.96 -9.87
C TRP A 32 16.80 -3.02 -9.99
N GLY A 33 17.74 -3.29 -10.90
CA GLY A 33 18.93 -2.47 -11.11
C GLY A 33 18.69 -1.21 -11.94
N LYS A 34 17.66 -1.20 -12.81
CA LYS A 34 17.43 -0.15 -13.82
C LYS A 34 16.03 0.41 -13.66
N ILE A 35 15.85 1.26 -12.65
CA ILE A 35 14.58 1.92 -12.34
C ILE A 35 14.82 3.43 -12.34
N PHE A 36 13.92 4.18 -12.95
CA PHE A 36 13.96 5.64 -12.88
C PHE A 36 13.97 6.13 -11.43
N PRO A 37 14.79 7.13 -11.06
CA PRO A 37 14.91 7.59 -9.68
C PRO A 37 13.56 7.93 -9.00
N PRO A 38 12.58 8.60 -9.64
CA PRO A 38 11.27 8.85 -9.03
C PRO A 38 10.46 7.59 -8.70
N LEU A 39 10.76 6.45 -9.37
CA LEU A 39 10.08 5.17 -9.18
C LEU A 39 10.80 4.28 -8.14
N LYS A 40 12.01 4.64 -7.70
CA LYS A 40 12.72 3.94 -6.64
C LYS A 40 12.19 4.36 -5.27
N HIS A 41 12.23 3.45 -4.30
CA HIS A 41 12.01 3.79 -2.89
C HIS A 41 13.19 4.58 -2.33
N ALA A 42 12.92 5.47 -1.38
CA ALA A 42 13.97 6.01 -0.52
C ALA A 42 14.69 4.84 0.19
N ALA A 43 16.02 4.95 0.36
CA ALA A 43 16.82 3.87 0.91
C ALA A 43 16.50 3.57 2.39
N TRP A 44 16.16 4.61 3.16
CA TRP A 44 15.72 4.50 4.56
C TRP A 44 14.94 5.75 4.99
N HIS A 45 15.65 6.88 5.10
CA HIS A 45 15.06 8.20 5.30
C HIS A 45 14.75 8.89 3.97
N GLY A 46 13.81 9.83 4.02
CA GLY A 46 13.31 10.56 2.88
C GLY A 46 12.00 10.01 2.35
N CYS A 47 11.55 10.58 1.24
CA CYS A 47 10.33 10.17 0.56
C CYS A 47 10.46 10.46 -0.93
N THR A 48 10.34 9.43 -1.75
CA THR A 48 10.18 9.57 -3.20
C THR A 48 8.70 9.54 -3.58
N PRO A 49 8.32 9.86 -4.84
CA PRO A 49 6.94 9.69 -5.30
C PRO A 49 6.39 8.27 -5.09
N THR A 50 7.24 7.24 -5.25
CA THR A 50 6.87 5.85 -4.96
C THR A 50 6.46 5.62 -3.50
N ASP A 51 7.11 6.32 -2.56
CA ASP A 51 6.81 6.17 -1.14
C ASP A 51 5.43 6.71 -0.77
N LEU A 52 4.88 7.65 -1.56
CA LEU A 52 3.54 8.22 -1.35
C LEU A 52 2.40 7.28 -1.75
N VAL A 53 2.66 6.25 -2.55
CA VAL A 53 1.60 5.38 -3.09
C VAL A 53 0.85 4.63 -1.99
N PHE A 54 1.58 4.02 -1.05
CA PHE A 54 0.99 3.26 0.05
C PHE A 54 0.20 4.13 1.06
N PRO A 55 0.74 5.25 1.60
CA PRO A 55 -0.01 6.10 2.51
C PRO A 55 -1.21 6.76 1.82
N PHE A 56 -1.14 7.08 0.51
CA PHE A 56 -2.31 7.58 -0.22
C PHE A 56 -3.44 6.54 -0.21
N PHE A 57 -3.14 5.27 -0.50
CA PHE A 57 -4.14 4.21 -0.44
C PHE A 57 -4.73 4.08 0.97
N LEU A 58 -3.89 4.09 2.01
CA LEU A 58 -4.32 3.96 3.39
C LEU A 58 -5.19 5.15 3.85
N PHE A 59 -4.82 6.37 3.44
CA PHE A 59 -5.60 7.58 3.64
C PHE A 59 -6.97 7.48 2.95
N ILE A 60 -7.02 7.03 1.69
CA ILE A 60 -8.28 6.88 0.94
C ILE A 60 -9.17 5.78 1.54
N VAL A 61 -8.59 4.72 2.09
CA VAL A 61 -9.33 3.71 2.87
C VAL A 61 -10.03 4.38 4.06
N GLY A 62 -9.34 5.29 4.76
CA GLY A 62 -9.92 6.14 5.79
C GLY A 62 -11.00 7.08 5.28
N ALA A 63 -10.77 7.78 4.17
CA ALA A 63 -11.77 8.66 3.58
C ALA A 63 -13.02 7.90 3.14
N ALA A 64 -12.87 6.72 2.54
CA ALA A 64 -13.99 5.87 2.15
C ALA A 64 -14.75 5.28 3.35
N LEU A 65 -14.06 5.10 4.49
CA LEU A 65 -14.68 4.65 5.74
C LEU A 65 -15.76 5.63 6.19
N SER A 66 -15.54 6.94 6.08
CA SER A 66 -16.55 7.95 6.47
C SER A 66 -17.84 7.76 5.65
N PHE A 67 -17.76 7.53 4.34
CA PHE A 67 -18.95 7.31 3.52
C PHE A 67 -19.62 5.96 3.82
N ALA A 68 -18.84 4.92 4.13
CA ALA A 68 -19.35 3.58 4.41
C ALA A 68 -20.15 3.51 5.73
N PHE A 69 -19.73 4.26 6.75
CA PHE A 69 -20.35 4.26 8.08
C PHE A 69 -21.37 5.36 8.33
N ALA A 70 -21.53 6.29 7.38
CA ALA A 70 -22.66 7.23 7.35
C ALA A 70 -24.02 6.52 7.52
N LYS A 71 -24.14 5.31 6.95
CA LYS A 71 -25.35 4.49 7.00
C LYS A 71 -25.59 3.80 8.36
N TYR A 72 -24.59 3.80 9.24
CA TYR A 72 -24.62 3.19 10.57
C TYR A 72 -24.57 4.26 11.67
N ASN A 73 -25.03 5.48 11.37
CA ASN A 73 -24.99 6.66 12.24
C ASN A 73 -23.57 7.00 12.77
N ASP A 74 -22.52 6.56 12.07
CA ASP A 74 -21.13 6.69 12.51
C ASP A 74 -20.88 6.16 13.95
N THR A 75 -21.68 5.19 14.40
CA THR A 75 -21.64 4.69 15.79
C THR A 75 -21.06 3.29 15.91
N LEU A 76 -20.40 3.03 17.04
CA LEU A 76 -19.96 1.69 17.38
C LEU A 76 -21.16 0.86 17.86
N ASN A 77 -21.64 -0.04 17.01
CA ASN A 77 -22.67 -1.02 17.32
C ASN A 77 -22.24 -2.42 16.86
N LYS A 78 -22.98 -3.45 17.30
CA LYS A 78 -22.66 -4.86 17.02
C LYS A 78 -22.48 -5.16 15.52
N GLU A 79 -23.31 -4.56 14.67
CA GLU A 79 -23.21 -4.73 13.21
C GLU A 79 -21.95 -4.08 12.63
N SER A 80 -21.64 -2.86 13.08
CA SER A 80 -20.46 -2.11 12.65
C SER A 80 -19.18 -2.81 13.06
N VAL A 81 -19.10 -3.27 14.32
CA VAL A 81 -17.96 -4.04 14.83
C VAL A 81 -17.79 -5.34 14.05
N LYS A 82 -18.88 -6.12 13.87
CA LYS A 82 -18.83 -7.37 13.08
C LYS A 82 -18.34 -7.12 11.66
N LYS A 83 -18.78 -6.03 11.03
CA LYS A 83 -18.35 -5.64 9.67
C LYS A 83 -16.87 -5.26 9.62
N VAL A 84 -16.39 -4.45 10.57
CA VAL A 84 -14.97 -4.06 10.66
C VAL A 84 -14.10 -5.29 10.89
N ILE A 85 -14.44 -6.14 11.86
CA ILE A 85 -13.66 -7.34 12.20
C ILE A 85 -13.63 -8.30 11.01
N LYS A 86 -14.80 -8.64 10.43
CA LYS A 86 -14.87 -9.54 9.26
C LYS A 86 -14.03 -9.03 8.11
N ARG A 87 -14.17 -7.75 7.75
CA ARG A 87 -13.42 -7.17 6.64
C ARG A 87 -11.92 -7.15 6.91
N SER A 88 -11.50 -6.78 8.12
CA SER A 88 -10.09 -6.77 8.51
C SER A 88 -9.49 -8.17 8.46
N PHE A 89 -10.20 -9.16 9.00
CA PHE A 89 -9.81 -10.57 8.94
C PHE A 89 -9.67 -11.06 7.49
N LEU A 90 -10.65 -10.78 6.62
CA LEU A 90 -10.61 -11.20 5.22
C LEU A 90 -9.46 -10.53 4.44
N ILE A 91 -9.18 -9.25 4.68
CA ILE A 91 -8.04 -8.56 4.04
C ILE A 91 -6.72 -9.15 4.54
N PHE A 92 -6.59 -9.38 5.85
CA PHE A 92 -5.40 -9.98 6.45
C PHE A 92 -5.16 -11.39 5.90
N LEU A 93 -6.20 -12.23 5.89
CA LEU A 93 -6.14 -13.59 5.34
C LEU A 93 -5.77 -13.57 3.85
N THR A 94 -6.35 -12.67 3.06
CA THR A 94 -6.00 -12.49 1.65
C THR A 94 -4.53 -12.12 1.47
N GLY A 95 -4.00 -11.25 2.33
CA GLY A 95 -2.57 -10.91 2.38
C GLY A 95 -1.68 -12.10 2.71
N LEU A 96 -2.07 -12.88 3.72
CA LEU A 96 -1.33 -14.07 4.13
C LEU A 96 -1.32 -15.14 3.05
N LEU A 97 -2.48 -15.40 2.42
CA LEU A 97 -2.60 -16.32 1.29
C LEU A 97 -1.81 -15.81 0.07
N LEU A 98 -1.77 -14.50 -0.17
CA LEU A 98 -0.94 -13.92 -1.22
C LEU A 98 0.55 -14.13 -0.92
N ASN A 99 1.01 -13.91 0.32
CA ASN A 99 2.37 -14.21 0.75
C ASN A 99 2.68 -15.72 0.59
N ALA A 100 1.70 -16.56 0.92
CA ALA A 100 1.79 -18.00 0.84
C ALA A 100 1.58 -18.57 -0.57
N PHE A 101 1.23 -17.79 -1.59
CA PHE A 101 1.17 -18.29 -2.95
C PHE A 101 2.59 -18.59 -3.47
N PRO A 102 2.88 -19.77 -4.06
CA PRO A 102 1.96 -20.79 -4.58
C PRO A 102 1.68 -22.00 -3.67
N PHE A 103 1.89 -21.88 -2.37
CA PHE A 103 1.61 -22.86 -1.30
C PHE A 103 2.57 -24.04 -1.22
N TYR A 104 3.68 -23.97 -1.94
CA TYR A 104 4.77 -24.95 -1.89
C TYR A 104 6.13 -24.28 -2.17
N ASN A 105 7.22 -24.98 -1.87
CA ASN A 105 8.57 -24.51 -2.15
C ASN A 105 8.88 -24.57 -3.66
N THR A 106 9.06 -23.42 -4.31
CA THR A 106 9.40 -23.34 -5.75
C THR A 106 10.88 -23.58 -6.07
N SER A 107 11.69 -23.84 -5.05
CA SER A 107 13.10 -24.19 -5.14
C SER A 107 13.41 -25.25 -4.05
N PRO A 108 12.86 -26.47 -4.19
CA PRO A 108 13.01 -27.52 -3.20
C PRO A 108 14.46 -28.01 -3.14
N SER A 109 14.93 -28.34 -1.94
CA SER A 109 16.22 -29.01 -1.75
C SER A 109 16.09 -30.47 -2.21
N PRO A 110 16.98 -30.97 -3.10
CA PRO A 110 16.91 -32.35 -3.60
C PRO A 110 17.07 -33.43 -2.52
N GLU A 111 17.72 -33.08 -1.42
CA GLU A 111 18.03 -33.98 -0.30
C GLU A 111 16.84 -34.22 0.64
N LEU A 112 15.83 -33.33 0.60
CA LEU A 112 14.69 -33.37 1.51
C LEU A 112 13.47 -33.99 0.82
N SER A 113 12.67 -34.74 1.58
CA SER A 113 11.37 -35.21 1.11
C SER A 113 10.42 -34.05 0.80
N PHE A 114 9.31 -34.34 0.12
CA PHE A 114 8.27 -33.34 -0.14
C PHE A 114 7.74 -32.72 1.17
N GLY A 115 7.51 -33.54 2.20
CA GLY A 115 7.00 -33.09 3.49
C GLY A 115 7.98 -32.16 4.21
N GLU A 116 9.26 -32.48 4.21
CA GLU A 116 10.31 -31.65 4.83
C GLU A 116 10.48 -30.33 4.08
N ASN A 117 10.51 -30.35 2.74
CA ASN A 117 10.52 -29.14 1.92
C ASN A 117 9.30 -28.25 2.19
N TRP A 118 8.13 -28.86 2.40
CA TRP A 118 6.91 -28.12 2.72
C TRP A 118 6.96 -27.51 4.14
N LEU A 119 7.52 -28.22 5.12
CA LEU A 119 7.74 -27.69 6.47
C LEU A 119 8.72 -26.51 6.46
N VAL A 120 9.86 -26.64 5.78
CA VAL A 120 10.83 -25.54 5.60
C VAL A 120 10.18 -24.34 4.94
N TYR A 121 9.32 -24.57 3.95
CA TYR A 121 8.56 -23.51 3.30
C TYR A 121 7.64 -22.75 4.28
N ILE A 122 6.84 -23.47 5.08
CA ILE A 122 5.94 -22.84 6.05
C ILE A 122 6.72 -22.09 7.12
N GLN A 123 7.85 -22.63 7.59
CA GLN A 123 8.73 -21.99 8.58
C GLN A 123 9.39 -20.70 8.09
N ASN A 124 9.47 -20.49 6.77
CA ASN A 124 10.06 -19.29 6.16
C ASN A 124 9.01 -18.37 5.51
N LEU A 125 7.72 -18.61 5.77
CA LEU A 125 6.65 -17.81 5.20
C LEU A 125 6.61 -16.42 5.86
N ARG A 126 6.81 -15.36 5.09
CA ARG A 126 6.65 -13.98 5.59
C ARG A 126 5.21 -13.72 6.05
N ILE A 127 5.04 -13.28 7.30
CA ILE A 127 3.71 -13.08 7.90
C ILE A 127 3.14 -11.69 7.60
N PHE A 128 3.93 -10.64 7.81
CA PHE A 128 3.50 -9.26 7.57
C PHE A 128 3.67 -8.83 6.11
N GLY A 129 2.91 -7.82 5.72
CA GLY A 129 2.86 -7.31 4.35
C GLY A 129 1.84 -6.19 4.22
N VAL A 130 1.78 -5.61 3.02
CA VAL A 130 0.96 -4.41 2.74
C VAL A 130 -0.51 -4.62 3.10
N LEU A 131 -1.10 -5.77 2.74
CA LEU A 131 -2.51 -6.05 3.02
C LEU A 131 -2.78 -6.25 4.52
N GLN A 132 -1.88 -6.91 5.24
CA GLN A 132 -1.95 -7.11 6.67
C GLN A 132 -1.91 -5.77 7.42
N ARG A 133 -0.98 -4.88 7.02
CA ARG A 133 -0.90 -3.50 7.54
C ARG A 133 -2.18 -2.72 7.25
N ILE A 134 -2.73 -2.79 6.04
CA ILE A 134 -4.02 -2.15 5.70
C ILE A 134 -5.13 -2.68 6.60
N ALA A 135 -5.22 -4.00 6.79
CA ALA A 135 -6.24 -4.63 7.63
C ALA A 135 -6.17 -4.13 9.08
N LEU A 136 -4.99 -4.13 9.69
CA LEU A 136 -4.79 -3.72 11.08
C LEU A 136 -5.03 -2.22 11.27
N CYS A 137 -4.47 -1.39 10.38
CA CYS A 137 -4.67 0.06 10.43
C CYS A 137 -6.14 0.44 10.24
N TYR A 138 -6.84 -0.24 9.30
CA TYR A 138 -8.28 -0.08 9.09
C TYR A 138 -9.08 -0.50 10.31
N MET A 139 -8.76 -1.64 10.92
CA MET A 139 -9.45 -2.14 12.11
C MET A 139 -9.36 -1.13 13.26
N VAL A 140 -8.14 -0.74 13.63
CA VAL A 140 -7.91 0.20 14.73
C VAL A 140 -8.50 1.58 14.41
N GLY A 141 -8.25 2.09 13.20
CA GLY A 141 -8.79 3.40 12.77
C GLY A 141 -10.32 3.42 12.76
N ALA A 142 -10.96 2.36 12.26
CA ALA A 142 -12.42 2.28 12.22
C ALA A 142 -13.04 2.16 13.62
N LEU A 143 -12.49 1.31 14.48
CA LEU A 143 -12.99 1.16 15.85
C LEU A 143 -12.86 2.47 16.65
N VAL A 144 -11.70 3.13 16.57
CA VAL A 144 -11.46 4.42 17.23
C VAL A 144 -12.39 5.51 16.70
N ALA A 145 -12.54 5.62 15.37
CA ALA A 145 -13.42 6.62 14.76
C ALA A 145 -14.89 6.45 15.17
N LEU A 146 -15.40 5.22 15.12
CA LEU A 146 -16.79 4.89 15.47
C LEU A 146 -17.08 4.98 16.97
N TRP A 147 -16.07 4.73 17.80
CA TRP A 147 -16.17 4.89 19.25
C TRP A 147 -16.22 6.37 19.65
N LEU A 148 -15.32 7.19 19.11
CA LEU A 148 -15.17 8.58 19.53
C LEU A 148 -16.16 9.54 18.86
N GLN A 149 -16.51 9.29 17.60
CA GLN A 149 -17.49 9.99 16.73
C GLN A 149 -17.21 11.49 16.46
N LYS A 150 -16.78 12.22 17.49
CA LYS A 150 -16.50 13.65 17.45
C LYS A 150 -15.13 13.90 16.80
N PRO A 151 -15.04 14.77 15.78
CA PRO A 151 -13.79 15.05 15.08
C PRO A 151 -12.63 15.44 16.01
N LYS A 152 -12.88 16.32 17.00
CA LYS A 152 -11.86 16.73 17.98
C LYS A 152 -11.28 15.55 18.76
N LYS A 153 -12.12 14.61 19.21
CA LYS A 153 -11.67 13.41 19.93
C LYS A 153 -10.86 12.49 19.02
N ILE A 154 -11.25 12.35 17.75
CA ILE A 154 -10.53 11.55 16.76
C ILE A 154 -9.14 12.13 16.46
N ILE A 155 -9.02 13.46 16.35
CA ILE A 155 -7.72 14.14 16.18
C ILE A 155 -6.80 13.86 17.38
N VAL A 156 -7.33 13.98 18.60
CA VAL A 156 -6.58 13.65 19.82
C VAL A 156 -6.13 12.19 19.81
N ALA A 157 -7.01 11.25 19.47
CA ALA A 157 -6.66 9.84 19.41
C ALA A 157 -5.59 9.54 18.35
N GLY A 158 -5.67 10.14 17.16
CA GLY A 158 -4.62 10.03 16.14
C GLY A 158 -3.28 10.57 16.64
N SER A 159 -3.30 11.70 17.35
CA SER A 159 -2.10 12.30 17.95
C SER A 159 -1.51 11.42 19.05
N VAL A 160 -2.34 10.82 19.90
CA VAL A 160 -1.92 9.87 20.94
C VAL A 160 -1.29 8.62 20.31
N LEU A 161 -1.88 8.06 19.25
CA LEU A 161 -1.31 6.89 18.55
C LEU A 161 0.07 7.21 17.97
N MET A 162 0.24 8.39 17.35
CA MET A 162 1.54 8.83 16.83
C MET A 162 2.56 9.08 17.94
N LEU A 163 2.14 9.69 19.05
CA LEU A 163 3.00 9.94 20.20
C LEU A 163 3.43 8.63 20.87
N LEU A 164 2.51 7.69 21.08
CA LEU A 164 2.83 6.37 21.62
C LEU A 164 3.83 5.62 20.73
N HIS A 165 3.63 5.66 19.42
CA HIS A 165 4.56 5.09 18.45
C HIS A 165 5.96 5.72 18.56
N LEU A 166 6.03 7.05 18.59
CA LEU A 166 7.27 7.79 18.72
C LEU A 166 7.98 7.49 20.05
N LEU A 167 7.25 7.47 21.16
CA LEU A 167 7.81 7.15 22.48
C LEU A 167 8.38 5.73 22.51
N ILE A 168 7.72 4.74 21.90
CA ILE A 168 8.26 3.38 21.80
C ILE A 168 9.57 3.38 21.03
N LEU A 169 9.64 4.08 19.88
CA LEU A 169 10.87 4.16 19.09
C LEU A 169 12.02 4.82 19.88
N VAL A 170 11.76 5.92 20.58
CA VAL A 170 12.79 6.70 21.27
C VAL A 170 13.23 6.06 22.59
N ILE A 171 12.30 5.54 23.40
CA ILE A 171 12.62 4.98 24.73
C ILE A 171 13.33 3.63 24.61
N PHE A 172 12.91 2.79 23.65
CA PHE A 172 13.45 1.44 23.50
C PHE A 172 14.46 1.32 22.33
N GLY A 173 14.63 2.37 21.54
CA GLY A 173 15.69 2.44 20.54
C GLY A 173 17.07 2.61 21.18
N THR A 174 18.11 2.28 20.43
CA THR A 174 19.51 2.41 20.87
C THR A 174 20.26 3.38 19.96
N GLY A 175 21.14 4.22 20.51
CA GLY A 175 21.85 5.23 19.71
C GLY A 175 20.88 6.18 19.00
N ASP A 176 20.85 6.16 17.67
CA ASP A 176 19.82 6.84 16.88
C ASP A 176 18.59 5.92 16.69
N PRO A 177 17.46 6.19 17.37
CA PRO A 177 16.27 5.33 17.35
C PRO A 177 15.58 5.25 15.97
N PHE A 178 15.92 6.15 15.03
CA PHE A 178 15.37 6.17 13.69
C PHE A 178 16.29 5.54 12.65
N SER A 179 17.53 5.22 13.01
CA SER A 179 18.48 4.50 12.14
C SER A 179 18.07 3.03 11.96
N LYS A 180 18.72 2.34 11.01
CA LYS A 180 18.47 0.91 10.79
C LYS A 180 18.93 0.09 12.00
N GLU A 181 20.08 0.42 12.54
CA GLU A 181 20.73 -0.33 13.62
C GLU A 181 20.10 -0.01 14.98
N GLY A 182 19.65 1.23 15.17
CA GLY A 182 19.15 1.72 16.45
C GLY A 182 17.64 1.54 16.67
N THR A 183 16.87 1.19 15.64
CA THR A 183 15.42 1.05 15.78
C THR A 183 15.01 -0.23 16.53
N ILE A 184 14.10 -0.09 17.50
CA ILE A 184 13.50 -1.23 18.20
C ILE A 184 12.50 -2.04 17.35
N ALA A 185 12.05 -1.46 16.22
CA ALA A 185 10.98 -2.05 15.42
C ALA A 185 11.33 -3.45 14.91
N GLY A 186 12.58 -3.66 14.45
CA GLY A 186 13.05 -4.97 13.99
C GLY A 186 13.05 -6.02 15.10
N SER A 187 13.47 -5.65 16.32
CA SER A 187 13.43 -6.55 17.48
C SER A 187 12.00 -6.94 17.87
N ILE A 188 11.05 -6.00 17.79
CA ILE A 188 9.63 -6.28 18.03
C ILE A 188 9.10 -7.23 16.96
N ASP A 189 9.41 -7.01 15.69
CA ASP A 189 8.95 -7.90 14.60
C ASP A 189 9.49 -9.32 14.80
N VAL A 190 10.79 -9.48 15.10
CA VAL A 190 11.41 -10.77 15.37
C VAL A 190 10.82 -11.45 16.60
N ALA A 191 10.54 -10.70 17.68
CA ALA A 191 9.92 -11.25 18.89
C ALA A 191 8.48 -11.73 18.64
N LEU A 192 7.73 -11.06 17.76
CA LEU A 192 6.33 -11.38 17.48
C LEU A 192 6.17 -12.60 16.57
N VAL A 193 6.98 -12.70 15.52
CA VAL A 193 6.77 -13.71 14.47
C VAL A 193 7.99 -14.59 14.21
N GLY A 194 9.15 -14.31 14.79
CA GLY A 194 10.39 -15.05 14.57
C GLY A 194 11.18 -14.59 13.34
N ILE A 195 12.51 -14.75 13.37
CA ILE A 195 13.44 -14.22 12.37
C ILE A 195 13.22 -14.76 10.94
N THR A 196 12.64 -15.94 10.80
CA THR A 196 12.37 -16.59 9.51
C THR A 196 11.12 -16.02 8.82
N HIS A 197 10.22 -15.39 9.58
CA HIS A 197 8.95 -14.86 9.11
C HIS A 197 8.97 -13.33 8.85
N VAL A 198 10.11 -12.68 9.10
CA VAL A 198 10.32 -11.24 8.96
C VAL A 198 10.99 -10.91 7.62
N TYR A 199 10.68 -9.73 7.07
CA TYR A 199 11.35 -9.21 5.88
C TYR A 199 12.84 -8.91 6.12
N LYS A 200 13.68 -9.11 5.09
CA LYS A 200 15.14 -8.96 5.18
C LYS A 200 15.74 -8.01 4.14
N GLY A 201 14.90 -7.31 3.37
CA GLY A 201 15.35 -6.51 2.22
C GLY A 201 16.11 -5.23 2.56
N PHE A 202 16.17 -4.84 3.84
CA PHE A 202 16.99 -3.72 4.29
C PHE A 202 18.40 -4.13 4.77
N GLY A 203 18.77 -5.41 4.62
CA GLY A 203 20.03 -5.96 5.14
C GLY A 203 19.97 -6.39 6.60
N MET A 204 18.78 -6.34 7.22
CA MET A 204 18.51 -6.73 8.60
C MET A 204 17.11 -7.35 8.73
N PRO A 205 16.84 -8.19 9.75
CA PRO A 205 15.49 -8.64 10.06
C PRO A 205 14.61 -7.48 10.56
N PHE A 206 13.76 -6.95 9.68
CA PHE A 206 12.84 -5.86 9.99
C PHE A 206 11.68 -5.82 8.99
N ASP A 207 10.45 -5.79 9.49
CA ASP A 207 9.26 -5.73 8.64
C ASP A 207 8.71 -4.29 8.56
N PRO A 208 8.84 -3.58 7.43
CA PRO A 208 8.29 -2.23 7.28
C PRO A 208 6.76 -2.19 7.41
N GLU A 209 6.10 -3.34 7.27
CA GLU A 209 4.67 -3.52 7.43
C GLU A 209 4.28 -4.20 8.76
N GLY A 210 5.21 -4.28 9.72
CA GLY A 210 5.09 -4.94 11.02
C GLY A 210 4.01 -4.37 11.96
N LEU A 211 4.02 -4.73 13.23
CA LEU A 211 2.95 -4.31 14.15
C LEU A 211 3.11 -2.87 14.65
N LEU A 212 4.34 -2.43 14.94
CA LEU A 212 4.59 -1.16 15.62
C LEU A 212 4.04 0.05 14.85
N GLY A 213 4.37 0.14 13.56
CA GLY A 213 3.88 1.23 12.72
C GLY A 213 2.37 1.18 12.40
N VAL A 214 1.62 0.16 12.87
CA VAL A 214 0.14 0.18 12.81
C VAL A 214 -0.40 1.36 13.60
N LEU A 215 0.25 1.76 14.70
CA LEU A 215 -0.14 2.91 15.50
C LEU A 215 -0.22 4.19 14.65
N SER A 216 0.89 4.56 14.01
CA SER A 216 0.93 5.75 13.14
C SER A 216 0.21 5.53 11.81
N GLY A 217 0.17 4.31 11.28
CA GLY A 217 -0.65 3.96 10.12
C GLY A 217 -2.15 4.14 10.36
N SER A 218 -2.64 3.82 11.56
CA SER A 218 -4.02 4.11 11.97
C SER A 218 -4.28 5.60 12.06
N ALA A 219 -3.31 6.42 12.47
CA ALA A 219 -3.44 7.87 12.41
C ALA A 219 -3.63 8.36 10.96
N THR A 220 -2.96 7.75 9.96
CA THR A 220 -3.22 8.02 8.54
C THR A 220 -4.66 7.67 8.14
N VAL A 221 -5.20 6.54 8.60
CA VAL A 221 -6.61 6.15 8.36
C VAL A 221 -7.58 7.14 9.03
N LEU A 222 -7.31 7.54 10.27
CA LEU A 222 -8.13 8.52 10.99
C LEU A 222 -8.09 9.89 10.31
N PHE A 223 -6.92 10.31 9.80
CA PHE A 223 -6.79 11.54 9.03
C PHE A 223 -7.64 11.49 7.76
N GLY A 224 -7.57 10.37 7.03
CA GLY A 224 -8.47 10.09 5.90
C GLY A 224 -9.93 10.16 6.28
N TYR A 225 -10.33 9.54 7.40
CA TYR A 225 -11.72 9.54 7.89
C TYR A 225 -12.23 10.94 8.19
N LEU A 226 -11.42 11.79 8.83
CA LEU A 226 -11.76 13.17 9.13
C LEU A 226 -11.96 13.99 7.85
N VAL A 227 -11.04 13.88 6.90
CA VAL A 227 -11.12 14.56 5.60
C VAL A 227 -12.33 14.07 4.80
N GLY A 228 -12.55 12.75 4.76
CA GLY A 228 -13.73 12.14 4.15
C GLY A 228 -15.02 12.62 4.80
N GLY A 229 -15.04 12.80 6.12
CA GLY A 229 -16.18 13.34 6.86
C GLY A 229 -16.45 14.81 6.54
N HIS A 230 -15.39 15.60 6.35
CA HIS A 230 -15.47 17.01 5.95
C HIS A 230 -16.12 17.19 4.58
N ILE A 231 -15.60 16.51 3.55
CA ILE A 231 -16.15 16.58 2.18
C ILE A 231 -17.57 16.02 2.08
N ARG A 232 -17.92 15.05 2.94
CA ARG A 232 -19.27 14.46 3.01
C ARG A 232 -20.29 15.45 3.57
N LYS A 233 -19.88 16.30 4.52
CA LYS A 233 -20.75 17.30 5.19
C LYS A 233 -20.76 18.64 4.47
N SER A 234 -19.80 18.89 3.59
CA SER A 234 -19.72 20.13 2.81
C SER A 234 -20.89 20.22 1.82
N ALA A 235 -21.65 21.31 1.88
CA ALA A 235 -22.74 21.57 0.94
C ALA A 235 -22.21 21.96 -0.45
N ASN A 236 -21.11 22.72 -0.48
CA ASN A 236 -20.46 23.19 -1.71
C ASN A 236 -19.14 22.46 -1.95
N LYS A 237 -19.02 21.78 -3.10
CA LYS A 237 -17.79 21.06 -3.48
C LYS A 237 -16.60 22.00 -3.69
N THR A 238 -16.82 23.23 -4.15
CA THR A 238 -15.75 24.20 -4.39
C THR A 238 -15.14 24.70 -3.07
N GLU A 239 -16.00 24.98 -2.09
CA GLU A 239 -15.57 25.33 -0.73
C GLU A 239 -14.82 24.17 -0.09
N ALA A 240 -15.35 22.95 -0.20
CA ALA A 240 -14.68 21.75 0.28
C ALA A 240 -13.27 21.61 -0.32
N VAL A 241 -13.09 21.88 -1.62
CA VAL A 241 -11.78 21.86 -2.27
C VAL A 241 -10.84 22.92 -1.66
N GLY A 242 -11.31 24.14 -1.40
CA GLY A 242 -10.53 25.19 -0.72
C GLY A 242 -10.07 24.78 0.68
N ASP A 243 -10.97 24.19 1.46
CA ASP A 243 -10.66 23.65 2.78
C ASP A 243 -9.62 22.52 2.70
N LEU A 244 -9.75 21.62 1.74
CA LEU A 244 -8.77 20.55 1.53
C LEU A 244 -7.40 21.09 1.16
N TYR A 245 -7.30 22.11 0.29
CA TYR A 245 -6.02 22.76 0.00
C TYR A 245 -5.39 23.33 1.27
N THR A 246 -6.19 23.99 2.11
CA THR A 246 -5.73 24.55 3.38
C THR A 246 -5.25 23.46 4.34
N ILE A 247 -6.06 22.42 4.57
CA ILE A 247 -5.71 21.28 5.43
C ILE A 247 -4.45 20.56 4.90
N GLY A 248 -4.36 20.36 3.59
CA GLY A 248 -3.24 19.69 2.93
C GLY A 248 -1.93 20.46 3.08
N LEU A 249 -1.95 21.78 2.86
CA LEU A 249 -0.78 22.64 3.04
C LEU A 249 -0.33 22.73 4.50
N ILE A 250 -1.28 22.85 5.45
CA ILE A 250 -0.96 22.83 6.89
C ILE A 250 -0.32 21.50 7.27
N ALA A 251 -0.90 20.37 6.85
CA ALA A 251 -0.35 19.05 7.13
C ALA A 251 1.04 18.86 6.52
N LEU A 252 1.27 19.32 5.28
CA LEU A 252 2.60 19.33 4.68
C LEU A 252 3.59 20.17 5.47
N GLY A 253 3.21 21.39 5.85
CA GLY A 253 4.04 22.28 6.66
C GLY A 253 4.42 21.65 8.00
N VAL A 254 3.46 21.05 8.70
CA VAL A 254 3.71 20.30 9.93
C VAL A 254 4.66 19.12 9.70
N GLY A 255 4.46 18.35 8.63
CA GLY A 255 5.35 17.23 8.27
C GLY A 255 6.79 17.68 8.01
N VAL A 256 6.98 18.81 7.32
CA VAL A 256 8.30 19.41 7.05
C VAL A 256 8.93 19.99 8.31
N VAL A 257 8.18 20.67 9.18
CA VAL A 257 8.72 21.20 10.44
C VAL A 257 9.12 20.04 11.36
N LEU A 258 8.27 19.01 11.49
CA LEU A 258 8.59 17.82 12.26
C LEU A 258 9.79 17.06 11.69
N SER A 259 10.07 17.15 10.38
CA SER A 259 11.20 16.45 9.76
C SER A 259 12.56 16.92 10.26
N THR A 260 12.63 18.10 10.87
CA THR A 260 13.85 18.64 11.51
C THR A 260 14.27 17.86 12.76
N VAL A 261 13.33 17.18 13.42
CA VAL A 261 13.57 16.39 14.64
C VAL A 261 13.32 14.91 14.41
N ILE A 262 12.27 14.57 13.65
CA ILE A 262 11.84 13.20 13.38
C ILE A 262 11.95 12.98 11.88
N PRO A 263 12.90 12.19 11.37
CA PRO A 263 13.09 12.05 9.94
C PRO A 263 11.84 11.50 9.25
N ILE A 264 11.57 11.98 8.04
CA ILE A 264 10.53 11.38 7.19
C ILE A 264 11.02 9.97 6.85
N ASN A 265 10.34 8.95 7.39
CA ASN A 265 10.72 7.56 7.23
C ASN A 265 9.47 6.69 7.06
N LYS A 266 9.27 6.21 5.83
CA LYS A 266 8.17 5.30 5.48
C LYS A 266 8.31 3.92 6.13
N PRO A 267 9.48 3.24 6.09
CA PRO A 267 9.61 1.92 6.71
C PRO A 267 9.18 1.90 8.18
N LEU A 268 9.57 2.91 8.97
CA LEU A 268 9.14 3.07 10.36
C LEU A 268 7.72 3.65 10.48
N TRP A 269 7.23 4.34 9.45
CA TRP A 269 5.95 5.07 9.45
C TRP A 269 5.94 6.22 10.48
N THR A 270 6.98 7.05 10.46
CA THR A 270 7.17 8.13 11.45
C THR A 270 6.05 9.17 11.42
N PRO A 271 5.78 9.87 12.53
CA PRO A 271 4.78 10.94 12.57
C PRO A 271 5.00 12.05 11.52
N SER A 272 6.24 12.46 11.27
CA SER A 272 6.57 13.43 10.22
C SER A 272 6.15 12.93 8.83
N TYR A 273 6.35 11.63 8.56
CA TYR A 273 5.89 10.99 7.33
C TYR A 273 4.36 10.90 7.24
N VAL A 274 3.64 10.66 8.35
CA VAL A 274 2.16 10.67 8.37
C VAL A 274 1.61 12.02 7.91
N PHE A 275 2.15 13.12 8.43
CA PHE A 275 1.73 14.48 8.05
C PHE A 275 2.18 14.85 6.64
N TYR A 276 3.43 14.53 6.26
CA TYR A 276 3.96 14.83 4.93
C TYR A 276 3.19 14.07 3.84
N ALA A 277 3.09 12.74 3.94
CA ALA A 277 2.36 11.93 2.96
C ALA A 277 0.85 12.17 3.02
N GLY A 278 0.30 12.43 4.22
CA GLY A 278 -1.11 12.77 4.41
C GLY A 278 -1.45 14.11 3.75
N GLY A 279 -0.62 15.14 3.90
CA GLY A 279 -0.80 16.44 3.25
C GLY A 279 -0.82 16.31 1.73
N TRP A 280 0.14 15.58 1.16
CA TRP A 280 0.13 15.24 -0.27
C TRP A 280 -1.12 14.46 -0.69
N SER A 281 -1.62 13.54 0.14
CA SER A 281 -2.86 12.79 -0.11
C SER A 281 -4.07 13.72 -0.20
N VAL A 282 -4.17 14.68 0.73
CA VAL A 282 -5.26 15.66 0.77
C VAL A 282 -5.20 16.58 -0.45
N LEU A 283 -4.02 17.10 -0.80
CA LEU A 283 -3.85 17.95 -1.97
C LEU A 283 -4.22 17.23 -3.27
N MET A 284 -3.78 15.97 -3.42
CA MET A 284 -4.16 15.15 -4.57
C MET A 284 -5.66 14.88 -4.60
N LEU A 285 -6.28 14.59 -3.46
CA LEU A 285 -7.74 14.44 -3.39
C LEU A 285 -8.47 15.74 -3.78
N ALA A 286 -8.03 16.90 -3.30
CA ALA A 286 -8.59 18.20 -3.65
C ALA A 286 -8.50 18.46 -5.16
N LEU A 287 -7.33 18.18 -5.76
CA LEU A 287 -7.09 18.29 -7.20
C LEU A 287 -8.08 17.42 -8.00
N PHE A 288 -8.26 16.17 -7.60
CA PHE A 288 -9.16 15.26 -8.30
C PHE A 288 -10.64 15.61 -8.12
N ILE A 289 -11.06 16.05 -6.93
CA ILE A 289 -12.43 16.55 -6.72
C ILE A 289 -12.69 17.74 -7.66
N TYR A 290 -11.75 18.66 -7.77
CA TYR A 290 -11.87 19.80 -8.69
C TYR A 290 -11.99 19.38 -10.17
N PHE A 291 -11.11 18.52 -10.66
CA PHE A 291 -11.14 18.13 -12.07
C PHE A 291 -12.31 17.20 -12.44
N ILE A 292 -12.67 16.29 -11.55
CA ILE A 292 -13.63 15.22 -11.85
C ILE A 292 -15.03 15.64 -11.42
N ASP A 293 -15.19 16.02 -10.15
CA ASP A 293 -16.50 16.25 -9.54
C ASP A 293 -17.04 17.67 -9.76
N ILE A 294 -16.18 18.65 -10.12
CA ILE A 294 -16.57 20.04 -10.45
C ILE A 294 -16.47 20.30 -11.97
N LYS A 295 -15.30 20.04 -12.58
CA LYS A 295 -15.10 20.25 -14.04
C LYS A 295 -15.65 19.14 -14.94
N GLY A 296 -16.17 18.05 -14.37
CA GLY A 296 -16.81 16.97 -15.13
C GLY A 296 -15.88 16.17 -16.05
N LYS A 297 -14.54 16.20 -15.83
CA LYS A 297 -13.57 15.49 -16.68
C LYS A 297 -13.45 13.99 -16.39
N GLU A 298 -14.54 13.35 -15.97
CA GLU A 298 -14.57 11.96 -15.52
C GLU A 298 -14.09 10.97 -16.59
N LYS A 299 -14.40 11.21 -17.87
CA LYS A 299 -14.08 10.30 -18.98
C LYS A 299 -12.57 10.00 -19.09
N ILE A 300 -11.71 10.97 -18.80
CA ILE A 300 -10.25 10.81 -18.86
C ILE A 300 -9.76 9.84 -17.78
N PHE A 301 -10.43 9.82 -16.63
CA PHE A 301 -10.06 9.00 -15.48
C PHE A 301 -10.79 7.67 -15.43
N TYR A 302 -11.55 7.32 -16.47
CA TYR A 302 -12.32 6.09 -16.56
C TYR A 302 -11.50 4.81 -16.25
N PRO A 303 -10.27 4.63 -16.77
CA PRO A 303 -9.45 3.44 -16.46
C PRO A 303 -9.15 3.32 -14.96
N PHE A 304 -8.79 4.44 -14.32
CA PHE A 304 -8.50 4.48 -12.89
C PHE A 304 -9.78 4.34 -12.05
N LYS A 305 -10.91 4.90 -12.48
CA LYS A 305 -12.20 4.67 -11.84
C LYS A 305 -12.53 3.17 -11.80
N ALA A 306 -12.32 2.46 -12.91
CA ALA A 306 -12.56 1.02 -12.99
C ALA A 306 -11.67 0.22 -12.02
N LEU A 307 -10.37 0.54 -11.96
CA LEU A 307 -9.45 -0.03 -10.98
C LEU A 307 -9.87 0.25 -9.52
N GLY A 308 -10.27 1.49 -9.24
CA GLY A 308 -10.66 1.93 -7.90
C GLY A 308 -11.90 1.27 -7.31
N LEU A 309 -12.73 0.65 -8.17
CA LEU A 309 -13.90 -0.13 -7.78
C LEU A 309 -13.55 -1.55 -7.35
N ASN A 310 -12.48 -2.12 -7.90
CA ASN A 310 -11.99 -3.47 -7.61
C ASN A 310 -10.51 -3.45 -7.18
N PRO A 311 -10.11 -2.60 -6.20
CA PRO A 311 -8.71 -2.32 -5.93
C PRO A 311 -7.97 -3.53 -5.35
N LEU A 312 -8.60 -4.22 -4.40
CA LEU A 312 -7.99 -5.38 -3.75
C LEU A 312 -7.82 -6.54 -4.73
N PHE A 313 -8.82 -6.79 -5.57
CA PHE A 313 -8.74 -7.82 -6.60
C PHE A 313 -7.60 -7.54 -7.58
N ALA A 314 -7.50 -6.31 -8.09
CA ALA A 314 -6.42 -5.93 -9.01
C ALA A 314 -5.02 -6.10 -8.37
N PHE A 315 -4.86 -5.69 -7.11
CA PHE A 315 -3.59 -5.84 -6.38
C PHE A 315 -3.22 -7.31 -6.17
N VAL A 316 -4.17 -8.13 -5.72
CA VAL A 316 -3.94 -9.57 -5.47
C VAL A 316 -3.63 -10.30 -6.77
N MET A 317 -4.40 -10.05 -7.83
CA MET A 317 -4.16 -10.67 -9.14
C MET A 317 -2.81 -10.26 -9.72
N ALA A 318 -2.38 -9.00 -9.54
CA ALA A 318 -1.04 -8.57 -9.94
C ALA A 318 0.06 -9.33 -9.18
N GLY A 319 -0.09 -9.51 -7.87
CA GLY A 319 0.87 -10.28 -7.06
C GLY A 319 0.90 -11.77 -7.42
N VAL A 320 -0.26 -12.39 -7.65
CA VAL A 320 -0.37 -13.78 -8.12
C VAL A 320 0.31 -13.93 -9.47
N PHE A 321 0.02 -13.05 -10.42
CA PHE A 321 0.61 -13.09 -11.75
C PHE A 321 2.13 -12.91 -11.72
N ALA A 322 2.63 -11.95 -10.94
CA ALA A 322 4.07 -11.75 -10.74
C ALA A 322 4.76 -13.00 -10.16
N LYS A 323 4.16 -13.63 -9.15
CA LYS A 323 4.68 -14.87 -8.56
C LYS A 323 4.61 -16.05 -9.53
N THR A 324 3.55 -16.17 -10.34
CA THR A 324 3.45 -17.21 -11.36
C THR A 324 4.56 -17.07 -12.39
N LEU A 325 4.75 -15.89 -12.96
CA LEU A 325 5.78 -15.66 -13.98
C LEU A 325 7.21 -15.71 -13.42
N GLY A 326 7.41 -15.27 -12.18
CA GLY A 326 8.74 -15.19 -11.57
C GLY A 326 9.19 -16.45 -10.82
N ARG A 327 8.24 -17.20 -10.23
CA ARG A 327 8.56 -18.32 -9.31
C ARG A 327 8.06 -19.68 -9.79
N ILE A 328 6.96 -19.75 -10.54
CA ILE A 328 6.37 -21.02 -10.97
C ILE A 328 6.89 -21.42 -12.36
N ILE A 329 6.77 -20.52 -13.34
CA ILE A 329 7.16 -20.82 -14.73
C ILE A 329 8.67 -20.58 -14.88
N LYS A 330 9.43 -21.67 -14.78
CA LYS A 330 10.89 -21.70 -14.91
C LYS A 330 11.31 -22.80 -15.88
N TRP A 331 12.40 -22.57 -16.60
CA TRP A 331 13.03 -23.56 -17.46
C TRP A 331 14.53 -23.33 -17.53
N GLN A 332 15.29 -24.36 -17.94
CA GLN A 332 16.72 -24.24 -18.16
C GLN A 332 16.98 -23.73 -19.58
N THR A 333 17.91 -22.79 -19.71
CA THR A 333 18.38 -22.29 -20.99
C THR A 333 19.88 -22.13 -20.94
N SER A 334 20.57 -22.43 -22.05
CA SER A 334 22.00 -22.21 -22.20
C SER A 334 22.24 -20.80 -22.71
N VAL A 335 23.00 -20.01 -21.95
CA VAL A 335 23.43 -18.68 -22.36
C VAL A 335 24.93 -18.72 -22.63
N LEU A 336 25.32 -18.17 -23.78
CA LEU A 336 26.73 -17.95 -24.14
C LEU A 336 27.28 -16.85 -23.23
N GLN A 337 28.28 -17.17 -22.43
CA GLN A 337 29.02 -16.20 -21.63
C GLN A 337 30.03 -15.43 -22.50
N ASP A 338 30.51 -14.30 -21.98
CA ASP A 338 31.52 -13.46 -22.65
C ASP A 338 32.85 -14.20 -22.89
N ASP A 339 33.09 -15.31 -22.19
CA ASP A 339 34.23 -16.22 -22.36
C ASP A 339 34.02 -17.30 -23.45
N GLY A 340 32.88 -17.28 -24.15
CA GLY A 340 32.51 -18.25 -25.17
C GLY A 340 31.96 -19.58 -24.63
N THR A 341 31.82 -19.74 -23.31
CA THR A 341 31.26 -20.96 -22.70
C THR A 341 29.73 -20.89 -22.62
N PHE A 342 29.07 -22.03 -22.83
CA PHE A 342 27.63 -22.15 -22.57
C PHE A 342 27.40 -22.49 -21.10
N LYS A 343 26.72 -21.59 -20.38
CA LYS A 343 26.29 -21.85 -19.01
C LYS A 343 24.80 -22.11 -18.98
N GLU A 344 24.41 -23.25 -18.42
CA GLU A 344 23.01 -23.51 -18.11
C GLU A 344 22.57 -22.61 -16.96
N ILE A 345 21.61 -21.73 -17.24
CA ILE A 345 20.96 -20.90 -16.25
C ILE A 345 19.47 -21.22 -16.20
N THR A 346 18.92 -21.26 -14.98
CA THR A 346 17.47 -21.30 -14.82
C THR A 346 16.89 -19.92 -15.05
N THR A 347 16.14 -19.76 -16.13
CA THR A 347 15.38 -18.54 -16.44
C THR A 347 13.93 -18.70 -16.00
N ASN A 348 13.28 -17.59 -15.64
CA ASN A 348 11.84 -17.54 -15.37
C ASN A 348 11.10 -16.73 -16.44
N ALA A 349 9.78 -16.94 -16.57
CA ALA A 349 8.97 -16.26 -17.57
C ALA A 349 9.01 -14.73 -17.46
N SER A 350 9.08 -14.19 -16.23
CA SER A 350 9.17 -12.75 -16.00
C SER A 350 10.44 -12.16 -16.64
N SER A 351 11.59 -12.75 -16.35
CA SER A 351 12.89 -12.35 -16.91
C SER A 351 12.93 -12.55 -18.42
N TRP A 352 12.38 -13.66 -18.92
CA TRP A 352 12.34 -13.91 -20.35
C TRP A 352 11.51 -12.86 -21.11
N ILE A 353 10.32 -12.52 -20.62
CA ILE A 353 9.47 -11.47 -21.21
C ILE A 353 10.22 -10.13 -21.21
N TYR A 354 10.90 -9.79 -20.11
CA TYR A 354 11.69 -8.56 -20.07
C TYR A 354 12.80 -8.56 -21.14
N GLN A 355 13.61 -9.62 -21.20
CA GLN A 355 14.76 -9.71 -22.10
C GLN A 355 14.38 -9.85 -23.58
N ASN A 356 13.26 -10.49 -23.90
CA ASN A 356 12.88 -10.79 -25.29
C ASN A 356 11.79 -9.87 -25.84
N CYS A 357 10.98 -9.25 -24.99
CA CYS A 357 9.93 -8.34 -25.43
C CYS A 357 10.27 -6.87 -25.14
N CYS A 358 10.80 -6.55 -23.95
CA CYS A 358 11.03 -5.15 -23.57
C CYS A 358 12.41 -4.62 -24.00
N VAL A 359 13.46 -5.42 -23.80
CA VAL A 359 14.83 -5.03 -24.15
C VAL A 359 15.03 -4.80 -25.66
N PRO A 360 14.47 -5.60 -26.58
CA PRO A 360 14.63 -5.32 -28.01
C PRO A 360 13.90 -4.04 -28.46
N LEU A 361 12.85 -3.62 -27.75
CA LEU A 361 12.07 -2.44 -28.09
C LEU A 361 12.71 -1.14 -27.58
N LEU A 362 13.20 -1.11 -26.34
CA LEU A 362 13.67 0.12 -25.68
C LEU A 362 15.06 0.01 -25.05
N GLY A 363 15.73 -1.13 -25.20
CA GLY A 363 17.04 -1.41 -24.63
C GLY A 363 16.99 -1.93 -23.20
N ASN A 364 18.13 -2.47 -22.75
CA ASN A 364 18.34 -2.89 -21.37
C ASN A 364 18.75 -1.68 -20.51
N ASN A 365 17.79 -0.78 -20.28
CA ASN A 365 17.92 0.47 -19.52
C ASN A 365 16.64 0.71 -18.69
N GLU A 366 16.53 1.89 -18.09
CA GLU A 366 15.36 2.33 -17.31
C GLU A 366 14.07 2.32 -18.15
N TRP A 367 14.14 2.63 -19.45
CA TRP A 367 12.99 2.64 -20.36
C TRP A 367 12.45 1.23 -20.61
N GLY A 368 13.32 0.25 -20.86
CA GLY A 368 12.89 -1.15 -20.99
C GLY A 368 12.23 -1.67 -19.70
N SER A 369 12.78 -1.31 -18.53
CA SER A 369 12.22 -1.71 -17.23
C SER A 369 10.87 -1.05 -16.96
N LEU A 370 10.73 0.23 -17.33
CA LEU A 370 9.47 0.97 -17.27
C LEU A 370 8.41 0.38 -18.19
N LEU A 371 8.77 -0.01 -19.42
CA LEU A 371 7.84 -0.64 -20.36
C LEU A 371 7.26 -1.94 -19.80
N TYR A 372 8.09 -2.77 -19.17
CA TYR A 372 7.63 -3.99 -18.49
C TYR A 372 6.60 -3.67 -17.40
N ALA A 373 6.91 -2.70 -16.54
CA ALA A 373 6.02 -2.28 -15.46
C ALA A 373 4.71 -1.67 -15.98
N LEU A 374 4.76 -0.88 -17.05
CA LEU A 374 3.57 -0.33 -17.73
C LEU A 374 2.74 -1.42 -18.41
N GLY A 375 3.37 -2.48 -18.92
CA GLY A 375 2.69 -3.66 -19.42
C GLY A 375 1.83 -4.32 -18.34
N TYR A 376 2.38 -4.50 -17.13
CA TYR A 376 1.64 -4.97 -15.97
C TYR A 376 0.44 -4.08 -15.65
N VAL A 377 0.66 -2.77 -15.53
CA VAL A 377 -0.43 -1.81 -15.25
C VAL A 377 -1.51 -1.89 -16.33
N THR A 378 -1.13 -2.01 -17.61
CA THR A 378 -2.07 -2.09 -18.73
C THR A 378 -2.93 -3.35 -18.68
N ILE A 379 -2.34 -4.50 -18.37
CA ILE A 379 -3.06 -5.78 -18.23
C ILE A 379 -4.12 -5.66 -17.13
N PHE A 380 -3.73 -5.22 -15.93
CA PHE A 380 -4.66 -5.15 -14.79
C PHE A 380 -5.68 -4.01 -14.92
N THR A 381 -5.32 -2.92 -15.59
CA THR A 381 -6.26 -1.85 -15.93
C THR A 381 -7.32 -2.36 -16.92
N THR A 382 -6.91 -3.08 -17.96
CA THR A 382 -7.83 -3.67 -18.95
C THR A 382 -8.77 -4.67 -18.30
N MET A 383 -8.23 -5.55 -17.45
CA MET A 383 -9.04 -6.47 -16.64
C MET A 383 -10.07 -5.73 -15.77
N ALA A 384 -9.67 -4.66 -15.08
CA ALA A 384 -10.59 -3.87 -14.27
C ALA A 384 -11.67 -3.17 -15.11
N ILE A 385 -11.33 -2.69 -16.31
CA ILE A 385 -12.30 -2.13 -17.26
C ILE A 385 -13.32 -3.18 -17.69
N ILE A 386 -12.90 -4.43 -17.95
CA ILE A 386 -13.80 -5.53 -18.31
C ILE A 386 -14.78 -5.81 -17.15
N LEU A 387 -14.29 -5.91 -15.91
CA LEU A 387 -15.14 -6.10 -14.73
C LEU A 387 -16.13 -4.95 -14.56
N TYR A 388 -15.67 -3.71 -14.77
CA TYR A 388 -16.51 -2.53 -14.72
C TYR A 388 -17.63 -2.56 -15.76
N LYS A 389 -17.31 -2.88 -17.03
CA LYS A 389 -18.31 -3.02 -18.11
C LYS A 389 -19.34 -4.10 -17.79
N LYS A 390 -18.92 -5.20 -17.16
CA LYS A 390 -19.79 -6.29 -16.70
C LYS A 390 -20.52 -5.98 -15.38
N LYS A 391 -20.34 -4.78 -14.81
CA LYS A 391 -20.90 -4.35 -13.51
C LYS A 391 -20.53 -5.29 -12.34
N ILE A 392 -19.39 -5.97 -12.43
CA ILE A 392 -18.89 -6.87 -11.39
C ILE A 392 -18.06 -6.05 -10.41
N VAL A 393 -18.43 -6.11 -9.12
CA VAL A 393 -17.67 -5.48 -8.04
C VAL A 393 -17.35 -6.51 -6.95
N ILE A 394 -16.07 -6.82 -6.80
CA ILE A 394 -15.54 -7.77 -5.83
C ILE A 394 -15.14 -7.00 -4.58
N LYS A 395 -15.81 -7.29 -3.46
CA LYS A 395 -15.58 -6.64 -2.16
C LYS A 395 -15.46 -7.69 -1.06
N LEU A 396 -14.66 -7.37 -0.04
CA LEU A 396 -14.54 -8.10 1.21
C LEU A 396 -15.32 -7.42 2.34
#